data_AF-A0A954U4A0-F1
#
_entry.id   AF-A0A954U4A0-F1
#
_cell.length_a   1.000
_cell.length_b   1.000
_cell.length_c   1.000
_cell.angle_alpha   90.00
_cell.angle_beta   90.00
_cell.angle_gamma   90.00
#
_symmetry.space_group_name_H-M   'P 1'
#
loop_
_entity.id
_entity.type
_entity.pdbx_description
1 polymer ?
#
loop_
_entity_poly.entity_id
_entity_poly.type
_entity_poly.pdbx_seq_one_letter_code
_entity_poly.pdbx_strand_id
1 'polypeptide(L)' 'ELHLVNRIKKENPEQEIHFLSPVVCMCATMYRIDLAHLAWVIENLLEGVVVNEIVVDEETAQHSLIALERMLEVK' A
#
# COMPACT_ATOMS: atom_id res chain seq x y z
N GLU A 1 4.77 -7.26 9.63
CA GLU A 1 5.23 -5.89 9.33
C GLU A 1 4.79 -4.99 10.50
N LEU A 2 5.61 -4.02 10.93
CA LEU A 2 5.39 -3.24 12.17
C LEU A 2 4.19 -2.28 12.08
N HIS A 3 3.92 -1.69 10.93
CA HIS A 3 2.79 -0.78 10.73
C HIS A 3 1.46 -1.46 10.99
N LEU A 4 1.31 -2.74 10.62
CA LEU A 4 0.11 -3.51 10.95
C LEU A 4 -0.08 -3.65 12.47
N VAL A 5 0.99 -3.98 13.20
CA VAL A 5 0.93 -4.11 14.67
C VAL A 5 0.53 -2.79 15.32
N ASN A 6 1.11 -1.67 14.87
CA ASN A 6 0.77 -0.34 15.37
C ASN A 6 -0.68 0.05 15.02
N ARG A 7 -1.17 -0.35 13.84
CA ARG A 7 -2.56 -0.11 13.44
C ARG A 7 -3.54 -0.87 14.33
N ILE A 8 -3.33 -2.17 14.55
CA ILE A 8 -4.23 -2.99 15.38
C ILE A 8 -4.24 -2.48 16.83
N LYS A 9 -3.08 -2.07 17.37
CA LYS A 9 -2.98 -1.42 18.70
C LYS A 9 -3.86 -0.18 18.82
N LYS A 10 -3.89 0.65 17.77
CA LYS A 10 -4.68 1.86 17.73
C LYS A 10 -6.19 1.56 17.63
N GLU A 11 -6.55 0.53 16.87
CA GLU A 11 -7.94 0.13 16.63
C GLU A 11 -8.54 -0.66 17.81
N ASN A 12 -7.72 -1.34 18.63
CA ASN A 12 -8.15 -2.20 19.75
C ASN A 12 -7.36 -1.84 21.03
N PRO A 13 -7.56 -0.66 21.62
CA PRO A 13 -6.79 -0.16 22.75
C PRO A 13 -6.95 -0.98 24.05
N GLU A 14 -8.00 -1.79 24.13
CA GLU A 14 -8.27 -2.70 25.25
C GLU A 14 -7.44 -3.99 25.20
N GLN A 15 -6.77 -4.28 24.08
CA GLN A 15 -6.00 -5.51 23.88
C GLN A 15 -4.48 -5.26 23.98
N GLU A 16 -3.76 -6.22 24.57
CA GLU A 16 -2.31 -6.25 24.51
C GLU A 16 -1.83 -6.90 23.21
N ILE A 17 -1.25 -6.09 22.33
CA ILE A 17 -0.76 -6.52 21.02
C ILE A 17 0.75 -6.33 20.99
N HIS A 18 1.49 -7.34 20.52
CA HIS A 18 2.95 -7.31 20.51
C HIS A 18 3.51 -7.68 19.15
N PHE A 19 4.64 -7.07 18.81
CA PHE A 19 5.43 -7.48 17.65
C PHE A 19 6.25 -8.72 18.03
N LEU A 20 6.12 -9.79 17.26
CA LEU A 20 6.69 -11.10 17.62
C LEU A 20 8.22 -11.18 17.46
N SER A 21 8.77 -10.45 16.48
CA SER A 21 10.20 -10.54 16.18
C SER A 21 11.03 -9.66 17.12
N PRO A 22 12.19 -10.14 17.60
CA PRO A 22 13.11 -9.35 18.42
C PRO A 22 13.79 -8.22 17.61
N VAL A 23 13.78 -8.33 16.29
CA VAL A 23 14.30 -7.31 15.36
C VAL A 23 13.14 -6.68 14.63
N VAL A 24 13.06 -5.35 14.63
CA VAL A 24 12.09 -4.62 13.82
C VAL A 24 12.38 -4.87 12.34
N CYS A 25 11.50 -5.62 11.69
CA CYS A 25 11.55 -5.84 10.25
C CYS A 25 10.59 -4.85 9.57
N MET A 26 11.15 -3.78 9.03
CA MET A 26 10.43 -2.85 8.17
C MET A 26 10.54 -3.31 6.72
N CYS A 27 9.44 -3.24 5.98
CA CYS A 27 9.48 -3.48 4.55
C CYS A 27 10.19 -2.31 3.85
N ALA A 28 11.37 -2.57 3.29
CA ALA A 28 12.20 -1.53 2.66
C ALA A 28 11.49 -0.81 1.51
N THR A 29 10.57 -1.48 0.80
CA THR A 29 9.78 -0.85 -0.26
C THR A 29 8.63 -0.01 0.28
N MET A 30 7.95 -0.43 1.35
CA MET A 30 6.91 0.40 1.99
C MET A 30 7.49 1.68 2.57
N TYR A 31 8.71 1.63 3.11
CA TYR A 31 9.38 2.80 3.69
C TYR A 31 9.75 3.87 2.64
N ARG A 32 9.66 3.57 1.34
CA ARG A 32 9.82 4.56 0.26
C ARG A 32 8.58 5.44 0.06
N ILE A 33 7.46 5.12 0.72
CA ILE A 33 6.24 5.90 0.67
C ILE A 33 6.26 6.85 1.87
N ASP A 34 6.63 8.10 1.65
CA ASP A 34 6.70 9.13 2.68
C ASP A 34 5.90 10.39 2.31
N LEU A 35 5.76 11.29 3.29
CA LEU A 35 4.96 12.51 3.14
C LEU A 35 5.55 13.50 2.13
N ALA A 36 6.88 13.53 1.97
CA ALA A 36 7.52 14.47 1.04
C ALA A 36 7.24 14.05 -0.41
N HIS A 37 7.39 12.75 -0.72
CA HIS A 37 7.04 12.23 -2.04
C HIS A 37 5.54 12.34 -2.32
N LEU A 38 4.67 12.11 -1.32
CA LEU A 38 3.23 12.31 -1.48
C LEU A 38 2.89 13.77 -1.78
N ALA A 39 3.46 14.72 -1.05
CA ALA A 39 3.26 16.14 -1.28
C ALA A 39 3.69 16.52 -2.71
N TRP A 40 4.88 16.09 -3.13
CA TRP A 40 5.40 16.34 -4.47
C TRP A 40 4.49 15.78 -5.57
N VAL A 41 3.97 14.55 -5.42
CA VAL A 41 3.02 13.96 -6.39
C VAL A 41 1.76 14.82 -6.49
N ILE A 42 1.19 15.25 -5.36
CA ILE A 42 -0.03 16.06 -5.33
C ILE A 42 0.20 17.45 -5.95
N GLU A 43 1.34 18.07 -5.67
CA GLU A 43 1.72 19.37 -6.25
C GLU A 43 1.82 19.29 -7.78
N ASN A 44 2.46 18.25 -8.31
CA ASN A 44 2.53 18.03 -9.77
C ASN A 44 1.14 17.84 -10.37
N LEU A 45 0.26 17.07 -9.72
CA LEU A 45 -1.11 16.87 -10.18
C LEU A 45 -1.92 18.17 -10.22
N LEU A 46 -1.71 19.08 -9.25
CA LEU A 46 -2.35 20.40 -9.25
C LEU A 46 -1.87 21.28 -10.42
N GLU A 47 -0.62 21.11 -10.85
CA GLU A 47 -0.05 21.78 -12.02
C GLU A 47 -0.42 21.08 -13.35
N GLY A 48 -1.20 20.00 -13.30
CA GLY A 48 -1.60 19.21 -14.48
C GLY A 48 -0.49 18.29 -15.00
N VAL A 49 0.56 18.07 -14.21
CA VAL A 49 1.67 17.16 -14.53
C VAL A 49 1.45 15.83 -13.84
N VAL A 50 1.32 14.75 -14.62
CA VAL A 50 1.24 13.38 -14.07
C VAL A 50 2.64 12.81 -13.94
N VAL A 51 3.04 12.51 -12.70
CA VAL A 51 4.34 11.89 -12.38
C VAL A 51 4.13 10.46 -11.92
N ASN A 52 5.03 9.56 -12.31
CA ASN A 52 4.98 8.14 -11.97
C ASN A 52 3.63 7.46 -12.31
N GLU A 53 3.06 7.78 -13.47
CA GLU A 53 1.85 7.14 -13.96
C GLU A 53 2.06 5.62 -14.04
N ILE A 54 1.14 4.87 -13.43
CA ILE A 54 1.16 3.41 -13.49
C ILE A 54 0.47 3.02 -14.79
N VAL A 55 1.24 2.55 -15.76
CA VAL A 55 0.74 2.03 -17.04
C VAL A 55 0.99 0.53 -17.10
N VAL A 56 -0.04 -0.21 -17.50
CA VAL A 56 0.01 -1.66 -17.70
C VAL A 56 -0.41 -1.91 -19.15
N ASP A 57 0.26 -2.83 -19.84
CA ASP A 57 -0.11 -3.21 -21.19
C ASP A 57 -1.47 -3.92 -21.23
N GLU A 58 -2.15 -3.83 -22.38
CA GLU A 58 -3.53 -4.30 -22.56
C GLU A 58 -3.69 -5.80 -22.24
N GLU A 59 -2.77 -6.63 -22.72
CA GLU A 59 -2.83 -8.08 -22.51
C GLU A 59 -2.71 -8.43 -21.02
N THR A 60 -1.72 -7.83 -20.34
CA THR A 60 -1.52 -8.02 -18.89
C THR A 60 -2.71 -7.51 -18.09
N ALA A 61 -3.26 -6.34 -18.43
CA ALA A 61 -4.42 -5.77 -17.76
C ALA A 61 -5.66 -6.66 -17.91
N GLN A 62 -5.94 -7.15 -19.12
CA GLN A 62 -7.08 -8.01 -19.42
C GLN A 62 -7.04 -9.30 -18.59
N HIS A 63 -5.92 -10.01 -18.60
CA HIS A 63 -5.83 -11.29 -17.89
C HIS A 63 -5.78 -11.13 -16.37
N SER A 64 -5.11 -10.09 -15.87
CA SER A 64 -5.07 -9.78 -14.44
C SER A 64 -6.45 -9.41 -13.90
N LEU A 65 -7.26 -8.67 -14.67
CA LEU A 65 -8.61 -8.29 -14.27
C LEU A 65 -9.53 -9.51 -14.14
N ILE A 66 -9.51 -10.43 -15.11
CA ILE A 66 -10.31 -11.67 -15.05
C ILE A 66 -9.97 -12.49 -13.79
N ALA A 67 -8.69 -12.60 -13.45
CA ALA A 67 -8.26 -13.32 -12.24
C ALA A 67 -8.77 -12.62 -10.96
N LEU A 68 -8.69 -11.29 -10.92
CA LEU A 68 -9.19 -10.49 -9.80
C LEU A 68 -10.71 -10.61 -9.65
N GLU A 69 -11.48 -10.52 -10.75
CA GLU A 69 -12.93 -10.66 -10.75
C GLU A 69 -13.35 -12.02 -10.18
N ARG A 70 -12.75 -13.11 -10.67
CA ARG A 70 -13.02 -14.46 -10.16
C ARG A 70 -12.68 -14.61 -8.67
N MET A 71 -11.58 -14.02 -8.20
CA MET A 71 -11.23 -14.03 -6.78
C MET A 71 -12.32 -13.34 -5.94
N LEU A 72 -12.88 -12.24 -6.42
CA LEU A 72 -13.91 -11.46 -5.72
C LEU A 72 -15.30 -12.11 -5.78
N GLU A 73 -15.59 -12.91 -6.81
CA GLU A 73 -16.85 -13.67 -6.95
C GLU A 73 -16.95 -14.85 -5.98
N VAL A 74 -15.82 -15.46 -5.59
CA VAL A 74 -15.76 -16.66 -4.73
C VAL A 74 -15.89 -16.31 -3.22
N LYS A 75 -16.64 -15.25 -2.88
CA LYS A 75 -16.82 -14.81 -1.49
C LYS A 75 -17.44 -15.87 -0.59
#